data_AF-A0A8H6MYI5-F1
#
_entry.id   AF-A0A8H6MYI5-F1
#
_cell.length_a   1.000
_cell.length_b   1.000
_cell.length_c   1.000
_cell.angle_alpha   90.00
_cell.angle_beta   90.00
_cell.angle_gamma   90.00
#
_symmetry.space_group_name_H-M   'P 1'
#
loop_
_entity.id
_entity.type
_entity.pdbx_description
1 polymer ?
#
loop_
_entity_poly.entity_id
_entity_poly.type
_entity_poly.pdbx_seq_one_letter_code
_entity_poly.pdbx_strand_id
1 'polypeptide(L)'
;MKILSLNFLTCAVKACKSSAASFPLHPKDAELAQDDIEVNPQLLLNVLPRLDWAALRTNATELGFPELPSEAPSAEQLESDDKMLKDLHHLLMETQIMEGKLVCANCGHEYAIREGIANFLLPSHLV
;
A
#
# COMPACT_ATOMS: atom_id res chain seq x y z
N MET A 1 6.59 -7.36 1.64
CA MET A 1 6.29 -5.92 1.86
C MET A 1 4.80 -5.74 2.08
N LYS A 2 4.39 -5.25 3.25
CA LYS A 2 2.97 -5.12 3.62
C LYS A 2 2.22 -4.14 2.72
N ILE A 3 0.95 -4.40 2.45
CA ILE A 3 0.11 -3.48 1.65
C ILE A 3 -0.02 -2.12 2.32
N LEU A 4 -0.08 -2.06 3.65
CA LEU A 4 -0.04 -0.81 4.41
C LEU A 4 1.13 0.10 3.98
N SER A 5 2.31 -0.47 3.71
CA SER A 5 3.50 0.29 3.33
C SER A 5 3.33 1.04 2.00
N LEU A 6 2.56 0.49 1.06
CA LEU A 6 2.30 1.14 -0.24
C LEU A 6 1.62 2.50 -0.08
N ASN A 7 0.88 2.70 1.02
CA ASN A 7 0.14 3.92 1.26
C ASN A 7 1.01 5.09 1.75
N PHE A 8 2.29 4.83 2.03
CA PHE A 8 3.23 5.83 2.55
C PHE A 8 4.52 5.94 1.72
N LEU A 9 4.70 5.10 0.69
CA LEU A 9 5.89 5.08 -0.15
C LEU A 9 5.66 5.89 -1.43
N THR A 10 6.57 6.83 -1.70
CA THR A 10 6.59 7.63 -2.92
C THR A 10 7.85 7.36 -3.74
N CYS A 11 7.86 7.81 -4.99
CA CYS A 11 9.04 7.69 -5.86
C CYS A 11 10.27 8.37 -5.22
N ALA A 12 11.37 7.63 -5.12
CA ALA A 12 12.64 8.15 -4.58
C ALA A 12 13.42 9.02 -5.58
N VAL A 13 13.09 9.00 -6.88
CA VAL A 13 13.79 9.79 -7.90
C VAL A 13 13.62 11.29 -7.59
N LYS A 14 14.72 12.04 -7.53
CA LYS A 14 14.71 13.44 -7.08
C LYS A 14 13.74 14.34 -7.85
N ALA A 15 13.67 14.16 -9.17
CA ALA A 15 12.78 14.92 -10.04
C ALA A 15 11.28 14.64 -9.77
N CYS A 16 10.94 13.58 -9.04
CA CYS A 16 9.57 13.24 -8.70
C CYS A 16 9.08 13.88 -7.38
N LYS A 17 9.97 14.47 -6.56
CA LYS A 17 9.61 14.97 -5.21
C LYS A 17 8.47 16.00 -5.20
N SER A 18 8.34 16.81 -6.24
CA SER A 18 7.29 17.82 -6.37
C SER A 18 6.09 17.37 -7.20
N SER A 19 6.11 16.15 -7.74
CA SER A 19 5.03 15.62 -8.57
C SER A 19 4.03 14.84 -7.74
N ALA A 20 2.76 15.22 -7.80
CA ALA A 20 1.68 14.45 -7.19
C ALA A 20 1.58 13.03 -7.78
N ALA A 21 1.93 12.85 -9.06
CA ALA A 21 1.96 11.54 -9.73
C ALA A 21 3.11 10.63 -9.26
N SER A 22 3.92 11.05 -8.29
CA SER A 22 4.94 10.21 -7.66
C SER A 22 4.39 9.29 -6.58
N PHE A 23 3.11 9.46 -6.24
CA PHE A 23 2.34 8.66 -5.29
C PHE A 23 0.90 8.45 -5.82
N PRO A 24 0.32 7.24 -5.63
CA PRO A 24 0.96 6.02 -5.17
C PRO A 24 1.97 5.46 -6.19
N LEU A 25 2.82 4.56 -5.73
CA LEU A 25 3.55 3.66 -6.63
C LEU A 25 2.68 2.46 -6.96
N HIS A 26 2.69 2.05 -8.23
CA HIS A 26 1.77 1.05 -8.76
C HIS A 26 2.38 -0.35 -8.74
N PRO A 27 1.84 -1.31 -7.94
CA PRO A 27 2.32 -2.68 -7.98
C PRO A 27 2.02 -3.34 -9.34
N LYS A 28 3.00 -4.09 -9.85
CA LYS A 28 2.88 -4.92 -11.07
C LYS A 28 3.57 -6.26 -10.85
N ASP A 29 3.05 -7.29 -11.52
CA ASP A 29 3.57 -8.66 -11.49
C ASP A 29 3.73 -9.17 -10.06
N ALA A 30 2.79 -8.82 -9.18
CA ALA A 30 2.90 -9.03 -7.75
C ALA A 30 2.47 -10.45 -7.34
N GLU A 31 3.34 -11.16 -6.64
CA GLU A 31 3.01 -12.39 -5.94
C GLU A 31 2.75 -12.06 -4.47
N LEU A 32 1.56 -12.41 -3.98
CA LEU A 32 1.13 -12.07 -2.63
C LEU A 32 1.30 -13.25 -1.68
N ALA A 33 1.64 -12.95 -0.43
CA ALA A 33 1.56 -13.87 0.69
C ALA A 33 0.77 -13.23 1.83
N GLN A 34 0.28 -14.10 2.72
CA GLN A 34 -0.48 -13.72 3.91
C GLN A 34 0.19 -14.30 5.13
N ASP A 35 0.36 -13.46 6.16
CA ASP A 35 0.82 -13.89 7.47
C ASP A 35 -0.33 -13.80 8.46
N ASP A 36 -0.42 -14.76 9.37
CA ASP A 36 -1.34 -14.68 10.51
C ASP A 36 -0.77 -13.69 11.54
N ILE A 37 -1.47 -12.58 11.76
CA ILE A 37 -1.07 -11.53 12.69
C ILE A 37 -2.25 -11.21 13.58
N GLU A 38 -2.04 -11.21 14.89
CA GLU A 38 -3.08 -10.86 15.85
C GLU A 38 -3.68 -9.47 15.53
N VAL A 39 -5.00 -9.41 15.47
CA VAL A 39 -5.74 -8.20 15.17
C VAL A 39 -5.48 -7.16 16.26
N ASN A 40 -5.06 -5.96 15.84
CA ASN A 40 -4.87 -4.81 16.74
C ASN A 40 -5.82 -3.67 16.34
N PRO A 41 -7.02 -3.59 16.94
CA PRO A 41 -8.02 -2.56 16.65
C PRO A 41 -7.47 -1.13 16.81
N GLN A 42 -6.71 -0.89 17.89
CA GLN A 42 -6.19 0.43 18.19
C GLN A 42 -5.19 0.91 17.13
N LEU A 43 -4.37 0.00 16.60
CA LEU A 43 -3.46 0.33 15.50
C LEU A 43 -4.24 0.77 14.27
N LEU A 44 -5.28 0.02 13.88
CA LEU A 44 -6.10 0.36 12.71
C LEU A 44 -6.80 1.70 12.87
N LEU A 45 -7.42 1.96 14.03
CA LEU A 45 -8.08 3.23 14.32
C LEU A 45 -7.10 4.41 14.25
N ASN A 46 -5.86 4.21 14.71
CA ASN A 46 -4.82 5.24 14.67
C ASN A 46 -4.24 5.46 13.26
N VAL A 47 -4.20 4.41 12.43
CA VAL A 47 -3.66 4.47 11.07
C VAL A 47 -4.68 5.00 10.07
N LEU A 48 -5.97 4.67 10.25
CA LEU A 48 -7.08 5.03 9.37
C LEU A 48 -7.07 6.51 8.95
N PRO A 49 -6.95 7.51 9.84
CA PRO A 49 -6.95 8.92 9.44
C PRO A 49 -5.70 9.36 8.67
N ARG A 50 -4.66 8.51 8.62
CA ARG A 50 -3.42 8.78 7.87
C ARG A 50 -3.40 8.11 6.51
N LEU A 51 -4.36 7.23 6.23
CA LEU A 51 -4.42 6.53 4.96
C LEU A 51 -4.91 7.48 3.86
N ASP A 52 -4.21 7.49 2.74
CA ASP A 52 -4.79 7.93 1.49
C ASP A 52 -5.70 6.80 0.97
N TRP A 53 -7.00 6.94 1.22
CA TRP A 53 -7.97 5.92 0.85
C TRP A 53 -8.04 5.71 -0.67
N ALA A 54 -7.93 6.78 -1.46
CA ALA A 54 -7.98 6.68 -2.92
C ALA A 54 -6.78 5.90 -3.47
N ALA A 55 -5.58 6.11 -2.92
CA ALA A 55 -4.39 5.35 -3.24
C ALA A 55 -4.51 3.88 -2.82
N LEU A 56 -5.08 3.59 -1.64
CA LEU A 56 -5.34 2.22 -1.20
C LEU A 56 -6.32 1.50 -2.13
N ARG A 57 -7.42 2.15 -2.52
CA ARG A 57 -8.40 1.61 -3.49
C ARG A 57 -7.75 1.27 -4.82
N THR A 58 -6.88 2.16 -5.30
CA THR A 58 -6.12 1.98 -6.55
C THR A 58 -5.23 0.73 -6.46
N ASN A 59 -4.38 0.67 -5.44
CA ASN A 59 -3.46 -0.46 -5.25
C ASN A 59 -4.20 -1.78 -5.01
N ALA A 60 -5.29 -1.77 -4.25
CA ALA A 60 -6.11 -2.95 -4.02
C ALA A 60 -6.66 -3.52 -5.34
N THR A 61 -7.16 -2.63 -6.21
CA THR A 61 -7.67 -3.01 -7.54
C THR A 61 -6.55 -3.57 -8.43
N GLU A 62 -5.39 -2.94 -8.45
CA GLU A 62 -4.23 -3.39 -9.24
C GLU A 62 -3.67 -4.74 -8.77
N LEU A 63 -3.84 -5.07 -7.50
CA LEU A 63 -3.48 -6.35 -6.91
C LEU A 63 -4.56 -7.42 -7.04
N GLY A 64 -5.70 -7.10 -7.66
CA GLY A 64 -6.80 -8.05 -7.91
C GLY A 64 -7.73 -8.28 -6.72
N PHE A 65 -7.70 -7.42 -5.70
CA PHE A 65 -8.69 -7.46 -4.61
C PHE A 65 -10.06 -6.93 -5.08
N PRO A 66 -11.15 -7.30 -4.38
CA PRO A 66 -12.44 -6.67 -4.58
C PRO A 66 -12.36 -5.15 -4.42
N GLU A 67 -13.21 -4.45 -5.16
CA GLU A 67 -13.27 -2.99 -5.07
C GLU A 67 -13.66 -2.56 -3.65
N LEU A 68 -12.79 -1.77 -3.03
CA LEU A 68 -13.05 -1.18 -1.73
C LEU A 68 -14.11 -0.06 -1.84
N PRO A 69 -14.88 0.21 -0.77
CA PRO A 69 -15.86 1.29 -0.72
C PRO A 69 -15.31 2.64 -1.18
N SER A 70 -16.16 3.49 -1.75
CA SER A 70 -15.75 4.81 -2.29
C SER A 70 -15.10 5.71 -1.23
N GLU A 71 -15.58 5.63 0.00
CA GLU A 71 -15.12 6.41 1.14
C GLU A 71 -14.53 5.48 2.20
N ALA A 72 -13.55 5.98 2.95
CA ALA A 72 -13.02 5.26 4.10
C ALA A 72 -14.11 5.11 5.17
N PRO A 73 -14.16 4.00 5.91
CA PRO A 73 -15.04 3.90 7.05
C PRO A 73 -14.69 4.96 8.11
N SER A 74 -15.69 5.40 8.89
CA SER A 74 -15.44 6.21 10.08
C SER A 74 -14.84 5.35 11.21
N ALA A 75 -14.26 5.98 12.21
CA ALA A 75 -13.73 5.27 13.38
C ALA A 75 -14.83 4.49 14.09
N GLU A 76 -16.01 5.07 14.24
CA GLU A 76 -17.18 4.45 14.89
C GLU A 76 -17.70 3.25 14.09
N GLN A 77 -17.68 3.34 12.75
CA GLN A 77 -18.04 2.21 11.88
C GLN A 77 -17.04 1.07 12.05
N LEU A 78 -15.74 1.38 12.08
CA LEU A 78 -14.70 0.38 12.25
C LEU A 78 -14.74 -0.29 13.64
N GLU A 79 -15.06 0.47 14.69
CA GLU A 79 -15.21 -0.05 16.07
C GLU A 79 -16.46 -0.93 16.24
N SER A 80 -17.55 -0.60 15.56
CA SER A 80 -18.84 -1.30 15.69
C SER A 80 -19.00 -2.50 14.75
N ASP A 81 -18.17 -2.60 13.70
CA ASP A 81 -18.19 -3.70 12.73
C ASP A 81 -16.88 -4.51 12.77
N ASP A 82 -16.87 -5.55 13.59
CA ASP A 82 -15.73 -6.48 13.75
C ASP A 82 -15.33 -7.16 12.43
N LYS A 83 -16.27 -7.38 11.50
CA LYS A 83 -15.96 -7.96 10.20
C LYS A 83 -15.18 -6.96 9.35
N MET A 84 -15.66 -5.71 9.28
CA MET A 84 -14.97 -4.64 8.56
C MET A 84 -13.56 -4.41 9.11
N LEU A 85 -13.41 -4.44 10.44
CA LEU A 85 -12.12 -4.31 11.10
C LEU A 85 -11.17 -5.44 10.71
N LYS A 86 -11.64 -6.69 10.72
CA LYS A 86 -10.85 -7.86 10.31
C LYS A 86 -10.50 -7.84 8.82
N ASP A 87 -11.42 -7.45 7.96
CA ASP A 87 -11.15 -7.32 6.52
C ASP A 87 -10.07 -6.27 6.25
N LEU A 88 -10.13 -5.12 6.94
CA LEU A 88 -9.14 -4.06 6.81
C LEU A 88 -7.77 -4.49 7.39
N HIS A 89 -7.76 -5.18 8.53
CA HIS A 89 -6.56 -5.79 9.10
C HIS A 89 -5.92 -6.77 8.12
N HIS A 90 -6.73 -7.67 7.55
CA HIS A 90 -6.27 -8.67 6.61
C HIS A 90 -5.59 -8.05 5.38
N LEU A 91 -6.22 -7.00 4.81
CA LEU A 91 -5.65 -6.28 3.69
C LEU A 91 -4.35 -5.56 4.06
N LEU A 92 -4.36 -4.76 5.12
CA LEU A 92 -3.25 -3.83 5.44
C LEU A 92 -2.08 -4.53 6.13
N MET A 93 -2.38 -5.44 7.06
CA MET A 93 -1.43 -6.00 8.02
C MET A 93 -1.04 -7.43 7.69
N GLU A 94 -1.95 -8.27 7.22
CA GLU A 94 -1.65 -9.68 6.96
C GLU A 94 -1.11 -9.87 5.54
N THR A 95 -1.61 -9.11 4.58
CA THR A 95 -1.22 -9.24 3.17
C THR A 95 0.08 -8.49 2.86
N GLN A 96 0.96 -9.15 2.13
CA GLN A 96 2.20 -8.58 1.61
C GLN A 96 2.54 -9.04 0.20
N ILE A 97 3.25 -8.19 -0.53
CA ILE A 97 3.91 -8.54 -1.79
C ILE A 97 5.24 -9.22 -1.46
N MET A 98 5.45 -10.44 -1.97
CA MET A 98 6.69 -11.20 -1.84
C MET A 98 7.62 -10.98 -3.04
N GLU A 99 7.08 -11.08 -4.25
CA GLU A 99 7.80 -10.82 -5.49
C GLU A 99 7.00 -9.83 -6.35
N GLY A 100 7.69 -9.07 -7.20
CA GLY A 100 7.06 -8.16 -8.15
C GLY A 100 7.82 -6.84 -8.29
N LYS A 101 7.10 -5.77 -8.64
CA LYS A 101 7.69 -4.43 -8.74
C LYS A 101 6.69 -3.32 -8.43
N LEU A 102 7.19 -2.15 -8.05
CA LEU A 102 6.43 -0.91 -7.92
C LEU A 102 6.84 0.05 -9.03
N VAL A 103 5.89 0.62 -9.74
CA VAL A 103 6.13 1.51 -10.89
C VAL A 103 5.66 2.92 -10.56
N CYS A 104 6.54 3.90 -10.75
CA CYS A 104 6.18 5.31 -10.57
C CYS A 104 5.34 5.83 -11.75
N ALA A 105 4.16 6.39 -11.50
CA ALA A 105 3.30 6.96 -12.54
C ALA A 105 3.87 8.25 -13.17
N ASN A 106 4.77 8.96 -12.48
CA ASN A 106 5.39 10.17 -13.01
C ASN A 106 6.58 9.88 -13.96
N CYS A 107 7.50 9.00 -13.56
CA CYS A 107 8.76 8.79 -14.30
C CYS A 107 8.93 7.38 -14.89
N GLY A 108 8.03 6.45 -14.57
CA GLY A 108 8.12 5.07 -15.04
C GLY A 108 9.22 4.22 -14.39
N HIS A 109 9.96 4.74 -13.40
CA HIS A 109 10.98 3.96 -12.71
C HIS A 109 10.36 2.78 -11.98
N GLU A 110 11.01 1.62 -12.08
CA GLU A 110 10.56 0.36 -11.49
C GLU A 110 11.42 -0.01 -10.28
N TYR A 111 10.79 -0.21 -9.14
CA TYR A 111 11.40 -0.68 -7.90
C TYR A 111 11.09 -2.17 -7.73
N ALA A 112 12.09 -3.03 -7.87
CA ALA A 112 11.91 -4.47 -7.71
C ALA A 112 11.61 -4.84 -6.24
N ILE A 113 10.69 -5.77 -6.03
CA ILE A 113 10.41 -6.41 -4.75
C ILE A 113 10.87 -7.87 -4.85
N ARG A 114 11.71 -8.30 -3.91
CA ARG A 114 12.16 -9.69 -3.79
C ARG A 114 12.14 -10.12 -2.33
N GLU A 115 11.63 -11.31 -2.04
CA GLU A 115 11.48 -11.83 -0.69
C GLU A 115 10.80 -10.82 0.26
N GLY A 116 9.86 -10.05 -0.28
CA GLY A 116 9.13 -9.03 0.44
C GLY A 116 9.90 -7.73 0.73
N ILE A 117 11.09 -7.54 0.16
CA ILE A 117 11.92 -6.35 0.32
C ILE A 117 11.93 -5.54 -0.98
N ALA A 118 11.44 -4.30 -0.92
CA ALA A 118 11.49 -3.37 -2.04
C ALA A 118 12.85 -2.67 -2.14
N ASN A 119 13.48 -2.72 -3.32
CA ASN A 119 14.76 -2.06 -3.57
C ASN A 119 14.56 -0.63 -4.09
N PHE A 120 14.88 0.37 -3.25
CA PHE A 120 14.84 1.80 -3.58
C PHE A 120 16.21 2.41 -3.88
N LEU A 121 17.25 1.59 -4.10
CA LEU A 121 18.56 2.08 -4.50
C LEU A 121 18.50 2.64 -5.93
N LEU A 122 18.93 3.88 -6.07
CA LEU A 122 18.94 4.59 -7.35
C LEU A 122 20.36 4.68 -7.91
N PRO A 123 20.53 4.62 -9.24
CA PRO A 123 21.73 5.09 -9.91
C PRO A 123 22.06 6.53 -9.54
N SER A 124 23.35 6.86 -9.47
CA SER A 124 23.84 8.18 -9.04
C SER A 124 23.26 9.38 -9.82
N HIS A 125 22.84 9.18 -11.07
CA HIS A 125 22.25 10.24 -11.90
C HIS A 125 20.76 10.50 -11.64
N LEU A 126 20.09 9.71 -10.80
CA LEU A 126 18.66 9.88 -10.45
C LEU A 126 18.44 10.44 -9.03
N VAL A 127 19.52 10.68 -8.28
CA VAL A 127 19.54 11.12 -6.86
C VAL A 127 19.60 12.64 -6.71
#